data_AF-A0A8S3HGZ5-F1
#
_entry.id   AF-A0A8S3HGZ5-F1
#
_cell.length_a   1.000
_cell.length_b   1.000
_cell.length_c   1.000
_cell.angle_alpha   90.00
_cell.angle_beta   90.00
_cell.angle_gamma   90.00
#
_symmetry.space_group_name_H-M   'P 1'
#
loop_
_entity.id
_entity.type
_entity.pdbx_description
1 polymer ?
#
loop_
_entity_poly.entity_id
_entity_poly.type
_entity_poly.pdbx_seq_one_letter_code
_entity_poly.pdbx_strand_id
1 'polypeptide(L)'
;MMNVDQIPILPETQTIEPMVQCGVLYLGTTPSNIDFGGLDAVQEPFSYRYPVDGTNTVQGIDAVLSVYDNGIQLTFTRQPHAAIFFPITSLIYCASLRFSVIKNDQTKSVPMVDWRFTPLDSLVESESRHPPLFSLIVRRTQLLPGDECHCFITKNGDSAFSLIQAVSRVYANINPGAQCLKSPIFY
;
A
#
# COMPACT_ATOMS: atom_id res chain seq x y z
N MET A 1 -41.59 -44.57 3.46
CA MET A 1 -41.44 -43.36 4.29
C MET A 1 -39.97 -43.02 4.29
N MET A 2 -39.56 -41.94 3.62
CA MET A 2 -38.16 -41.49 3.61
C MET A 2 -37.89 -40.71 4.89
N ASN A 3 -36.75 -40.99 5.52
CA ASN A 3 -36.32 -40.39 6.78
C ASN A 3 -35.99 -38.90 6.52
N VAL A 4 -36.73 -37.99 7.16
CA VAL A 4 -36.64 -36.53 6.89
C VAL A 4 -35.44 -35.88 7.58
N ASP A 5 -34.65 -36.66 8.34
CA ASP A 5 -33.56 -36.17 9.19
C ASP A 5 -32.15 -36.27 8.55
N GLN A 6 -32.05 -36.44 7.23
CA GLN A 6 -30.78 -36.39 6.51
C GLN A 6 -30.75 -35.24 5.52
N ILE A 7 -30.87 -34.01 6.03
CA ILE A 7 -30.42 -32.83 5.29
C ILE A 7 -28.89 -32.78 5.42
N PRO A 8 -28.11 -32.87 4.33
CA PRO A 8 -26.68 -32.66 4.40
C PRO A 8 -26.44 -31.23 4.90
N ILE A 9 -25.83 -31.11 6.07
CA ILE A 9 -25.33 -29.82 6.56
C ILE A 9 -24.26 -29.40 5.56
N LEU A 10 -24.58 -28.42 4.71
CA LEU A 10 -23.58 -27.78 3.85
C LEU A 10 -22.46 -27.28 4.78
N PRO A 11 -21.17 -27.57 4.50
CA PRO A 11 -20.09 -27.05 5.32
C PRO A 11 -20.27 -25.53 5.41
N GLU A 12 -20.31 -25.01 6.64
CA GLU A 12 -20.28 -23.57 6.88
C GLU A 12 -19.17 -22.99 6.01
N THR A 13 -19.52 -22.09 5.10
CA THR A 13 -18.55 -21.41 4.24
C THR A 13 -17.58 -20.70 5.16
N GLN A 14 -16.41 -21.29 5.39
CA GLN A 14 -15.43 -20.75 6.31
C GLN A 14 -15.02 -19.37 5.77
N THR A 15 -15.52 -18.32 6.41
CA THR A 15 -15.18 -16.96 6.04
C THR A 15 -13.71 -16.75 6.34
N ILE A 16 -12.89 -16.67 5.30
CA ILE A 16 -11.46 -16.40 5.43
C ILE A 16 -11.33 -14.99 6.00
N GLU A 17 -10.96 -14.88 7.28
CA GLU A 17 -10.75 -13.60 7.95
C GLU A 17 -9.39 -13.01 7.56
N PRO A 18 -9.32 -11.70 7.25
CA PRO A 18 -8.05 -11.04 6.99
C PRO A 18 -7.22 -10.90 8.28
N MET A 19 -5.91 -11.01 8.15
CA MET A 19 -4.96 -10.81 9.26
C MET A 19 -5.00 -9.37 9.80
N VAL A 20 -5.16 -8.41 8.88
CA VAL A 20 -5.31 -6.98 9.16
C VAL A 20 -6.30 -6.41 8.16
N GLN A 21 -7.16 -5.51 8.64
CA GLN A 21 -8.06 -4.74 7.80
C GLN A 21 -7.98 -3.25 8.18
N CYS A 22 -7.75 -2.39 7.20
CA CYS A 22 -7.62 -0.95 7.41
C CYS A 22 -8.47 -0.17 6.42
N GLY A 23 -9.27 0.78 6.93
CA GLY A 23 -9.91 1.79 6.10
C GLY A 23 -8.88 2.79 5.58
N VAL A 24 -8.90 3.05 4.28
CA VAL A 24 -7.94 3.91 3.58
C VAL A 24 -8.63 4.80 2.55
N LEU A 25 -7.99 5.90 2.20
CA LEU A 25 -8.34 6.67 1.00
C LEU A 25 -7.39 6.26 -0.12
N TYR A 26 -7.92 5.64 -1.18
CA TYR A 26 -7.13 5.24 -2.34
C TYR A 26 -6.94 6.42 -3.31
N LEU A 27 -5.70 6.82 -3.54
CA LEU A 27 -5.36 7.95 -4.41
C LEU A 27 -5.16 7.54 -5.88
N GLY A 28 -5.00 6.24 -6.13
CA GLY A 28 -4.88 5.66 -7.46
C GLY A 28 -3.58 4.88 -7.69
N THR A 29 -3.42 4.44 -8.93
CA THR A 29 -2.23 3.75 -9.45
C THR A 29 -1.43 4.67 -10.36
N THR A 30 -0.12 4.58 -10.30
CA THR A 30 0.80 5.22 -11.25
C THR A 30 1.90 4.24 -11.64
N PRO A 31 2.39 4.25 -12.90
CA PRO A 31 3.57 3.48 -13.26
C PRO A 31 4.77 3.85 -12.37
N SER A 32 5.48 2.84 -11.89
CA SER A 32 6.77 3.00 -11.22
C SER A 32 7.88 2.75 -12.24
N ASN A 33 8.90 3.60 -12.23
CA ASN A 33 10.09 3.37 -13.05
C ASN A 33 10.88 2.19 -12.46
N ILE A 34 11.18 1.20 -13.30
CA ILE A 34 11.89 -0.04 -12.92
C ILE A 34 13.35 0.26 -12.52
N ASP A 35 13.91 1.37 -13.01
CA ASP A 35 15.29 1.78 -12.76
C ASP A 35 15.47 2.42 -11.37
N PHE A 36 14.37 2.85 -10.73
CA PHE A 36 14.42 3.41 -9.38
C PHE A 36 14.27 2.29 -8.34
N GLY A 37 15.18 2.27 -7.37
CA GLY A 37 15.18 1.34 -6.25
C GLY A 37 14.74 2.00 -4.94
N GLY A 38 14.18 1.20 -4.03
CA GLY A 38 13.86 1.65 -2.68
C GLY A 38 12.93 2.86 -2.65
N LEU A 39 13.26 3.84 -1.80
CA LEU A 39 12.42 5.01 -1.54
C LEU A 39 12.29 5.96 -2.76
N ASP A 40 13.24 5.92 -3.71
CA ASP A 40 13.17 6.75 -4.92
C ASP A 40 12.05 6.28 -5.86
N ALA A 41 11.73 4.99 -5.84
CA ALA A 41 10.65 4.41 -6.64
C ALA A 41 9.26 4.95 -6.28
N VAL A 42 9.08 5.54 -5.11
CA VAL A 42 7.80 6.12 -4.68
C VAL A 42 7.72 7.64 -4.79
N GLN A 43 8.85 8.35 -4.92
CA GLN A 43 8.84 9.83 -4.86
C GLN A 43 8.00 10.43 -5.97
N GLU A 44 8.37 10.11 -7.22
CA GLU A 44 7.69 10.62 -8.40
C GLU A 44 6.24 10.11 -8.48
N PRO A 45 5.93 8.79 -8.33
CA PRO A 45 4.55 8.31 -8.40
C PRO A 45 3.59 8.96 -7.40
N PHE A 46 4.02 9.16 -6.14
CA PHE A 46 3.21 9.84 -5.14
C PHE A 46 2.99 11.31 -5.47
N SER A 47 3.99 12.00 -6.03
CA SER A 47 3.88 13.43 -6.36
C SER A 47 2.75 13.74 -7.34
N TYR A 48 2.41 12.79 -8.21
CA TYR A 48 1.30 12.93 -9.16
C TYR A 48 -0.08 12.74 -8.52
N ARG A 49 -0.14 12.13 -7.32
CA ARG A 49 -1.38 11.70 -6.66
C ARG A 49 -1.64 12.42 -5.34
N TYR A 50 -0.59 12.94 -4.71
CA TYR A 50 -0.61 13.61 -3.44
C TYR A 50 -0.34 15.12 -3.62
N PRO A 51 -1.09 16.01 -2.95
CA PRO A 51 -0.96 17.46 -3.14
C PRO A 51 0.30 18.00 -2.46
N VAL A 52 1.45 17.78 -3.09
CA VAL A 52 2.78 18.22 -2.62
C VAL A 52 2.99 19.73 -2.72
N ASP A 53 2.24 20.39 -3.61
CA ASP A 53 2.32 21.84 -3.88
C ASP A 53 1.44 22.70 -2.94
N GLY A 54 0.66 22.05 -2.07
CA GLY A 54 -0.22 22.72 -1.11
C GLY A 54 -1.43 23.44 -1.73
N THR A 55 -1.65 23.28 -3.05
CA THR A 55 -2.73 24.00 -3.76
C THR A 55 -4.04 23.20 -3.85
N ASN A 56 -3.96 21.88 -3.68
CA ASN A 56 -5.06 20.96 -3.91
C ASN A 56 -5.54 20.26 -2.63
N THR A 57 -6.86 20.12 -2.51
CA THR A 57 -7.45 19.15 -1.58
C THR A 57 -7.14 17.74 -2.07
N VAL A 58 -6.73 16.84 -1.16
CA VAL A 58 -6.58 15.42 -1.48
C VAL A 58 -7.91 14.90 -2.04
N GLN A 59 -7.86 14.23 -3.19
CA GLN A 59 -8.98 13.53 -3.80
C GLN A 59 -8.63 12.03 -3.89
N GLY A 60 -9.60 11.17 -3.56
CA GLY A 60 -9.41 9.72 -3.60
C GLY A 60 -10.72 8.97 -3.41
N ILE A 61 -10.64 7.65 -3.37
CA ILE A 61 -11.78 6.74 -3.23
C ILE A 61 -11.70 6.04 -1.88
N ASP A 62 -12.76 6.16 -1.07
CA ASP A 62 -12.85 5.45 0.21
C ASP A 62 -12.82 3.94 -0.04
N ALA A 63 -11.87 3.26 0.59
CA ALA A 63 -11.64 1.85 0.38
C ALA A 63 -11.15 1.16 1.66
N VAL A 64 -11.04 -0.16 1.58
CA VAL A 64 -10.50 -1.02 2.63
C VAL A 64 -9.36 -1.82 2.04
N LEU A 65 -8.22 -1.83 2.73
CA LEU A 65 -7.14 -2.79 2.49
C LEU A 65 -7.26 -3.93 3.49
N SER A 66 -7.32 -5.15 2.97
CA SER A 66 -7.35 -6.39 3.75
C SER A 66 -6.14 -7.23 3.39
N VAL A 67 -5.38 -7.67 4.39
CA VAL A 67 -4.20 -8.52 4.20
C VAL A 67 -4.56 -9.97 4.54
N TYR A 68 -4.36 -10.87 3.59
CA TYR A 68 -4.59 -12.31 3.70
C TYR A 68 -3.25 -13.06 3.64
N ASP A 69 -3.28 -14.37 3.90
CA ASP A 69 -2.11 -15.25 3.88
C ASP A 69 -1.46 -15.42 2.49
N ASN A 70 -2.12 -14.95 1.44
CA ASN A 70 -1.69 -15.07 0.04
C ASN A 70 -1.57 -13.73 -0.69
N GLY A 71 -1.88 -12.60 -0.05
CA GLY A 71 -1.85 -11.30 -0.71
C GLY A 71 -2.66 -10.21 -0.03
N ILE A 72 -2.93 -9.16 -0.79
CA ILE A 72 -3.57 -7.93 -0.32
C ILE A 72 -4.79 -7.67 -1.19
N GLN A 73 -5.94 -7.43 -0.58
CA GLN A 73 -7.16 -7.06 -1.29
C GLN A 73 -7.48 -5.59 -1.05
N LEU A 74 -7.76 -4.87 -2.13
CA LEU A 74 -8.36 -3.53 -2.12
C LEU A 74 -9.84 -3.64 -2.44
N THR A 75 -10.70 -3.21 -1.53
CA THR A 75 -12.16 -3.22 -1.70
C THR A 75 -12.70 -1.80 -1.61
N PHE A 76 -13.40 -1.33 -2.64
CA PHE A 76 -14.00 0.00 -2.62
C PHE A 76 -15.27 0.04 -1.78
N THR A 77 -15.38 1.03 -0.89
CA THR A 77 -16.51 1.13 0.06
C THR A 77 -17.86 1.25 -0.66
N ARG A 78 -17.90 1.98 -1.79
CA ARG A 78 -19.12 2.18 -2.59
C ARG A 78 -19.40 1.04 -3.57
N GLN A 79 -18.40 0.21 -3.88
CA GLN A 79 -18.50 -0.87 -4.87
C GLN A 79 -17.72 -2.10 -4.38
N PRO A 80 -18.20 -2.80 -3.33
CA PRO A 80 -17.44 -3.87 -2.69
C PRO A 80 -17.18 -5.08 -3.61
N HIS A 81 -18.02 -5.27 -4.63
CA HIS A 81 -17.84 -6.32 -5.64
C HIS A 81 -16.67 -6.05 -6.61
N ALA A 82 -16.19 -4.80 -6.70
CA ALA A 82 -15.08 -4.40 -7.55
C ALA A 82 -13.74 -4.50 -6.80
N ALA A 83 -13.47 -5.64 -6.17
CA ALA A 83 -12.23 -5.85 -5.42
C ALA A 83 -11.04 -6.09 -6.36
N ILE A 84 -9.88 -5.55 -5.99
CA ILE A 84 -8.61 -5.80 -6.66
C ILE A 84 -7.75 -6.62 -5.71
N PHE A 85 -7.22 -7.74 -6.18
CA PHE A 85 -6.34 -8.60 -5.41
C PHE A 85 -4.90 -8.51 -5.93
N PHE A 86 -3.98 -8.24 -5.02
CA PHE A 86 -2.54 -8.18 -5.27
C PHE A 86 -1.90 -9.42 -4.64
N PRO A 87 -1.50 -10.43 -5.44
CA PRO A 87 -0.81 -11.60 -4.92
C PRO A 87 0.48 -11.19 -4.21
N ILE A 88 0.80 -11.81 -3.07
CA ILE A 88 2.02 -11.44 -2.35
C ILE A 88 3.30 -11.65 -3.19
N THR A 89 3.26 -12.59 -4.13
CA THR A 89 4.37 -12.90 -5.06
C THR A 89 4.62 -11.82 -6.11
N SER A 90 3.68 -10.89 -6.32
CA SER A 90 3.89 -9.74 -7.22
C SER A 90 4.47 -8.52 -6.51
N LEU A 91 4.58 -8.54 -5.17
CA LEU A 91 5.07 -7.42 -4.40
C LEU A 91 6.55 -7.13 -4.71
N ILE A 92 6.87 -5.86 -4.92
CA ILE A 92 8.23 -5.35 -5.15
C ILE A 92 8.65 -4.40 -4.04
N TYR A 93 7.71 -3.64 -3.49
CA TYR A 93 7.97 -2.64 -2.47
C TYR A 93 6.71 -2.41 -1.64
N CYS A 94 6.88 -2.21 -0.34
CA CYS A 94 5.81 -1.89 0.58
C CYS A 94 6.34 -0.87 1.58
N ALA A 95 5.70 0.29 1.71
CA ALA A 95 6.17 1.28 2.68
C ALA A 95 5.07 2.04 3.39
N SER A 96 5.31 2.30 4.66
CA SER A 96 4.63 3.31 5.45
C SER A 96 5.39 4.63 5.35
N LEU A 97 4.72 5.70 4.93
CA LEU A 97 5.38 6.96 4.56
C LEU A 97 4.75 8.17 5.26
N ARG A 98 5.55 9.22 5.44
CA ARG A 98 5.11 10.60 5.71
C ARG A 98 5.59 11.53 4.61
N PHE A 99 4.80 12.55 4.32
CA PHE A 99 5.25 13.70 3.53
C PHE A 99 6.03 14.67 4.42
N SER A 100 7.21 15.10 4.00
CA SER A 100 8.08 16.00 4.74
C SER A 100 8.53 17.15 3.86
N VAL A 101 8.48 18.37 4.39
CA VAL A 101 9.03 19.56 3.73
C VAL A 101 10.44 19.78 4.23
N ILE A 102 11.41 19.73 3.32
CA ILE A 102 12.82 19.96 3.62
C ILE A 102 13.10 21.45 3.43
N LYS A 103 13.33 22.15 4.54
CA LYS A 103 13.80 23.53 4.51
C LYS A 103 15.32 23.51 4.31
N ASN A 104 15.79 23.86 3.12
CA ASN A 104 17.23 24.03 2.89
C ASN A 104 17.74 25.29 3.58
N ASP A 105 18.98 25.20 4.05
CA ASP A 105 19.69 26.19 4.87
C ASP A 105 19.73 27.60 4.24
N GLN A 106 19.71 28.63 5.08
CA GLN A 106 19.48 30.06 4.75
C GLN A 106 20.60 30.73 3.93
N THR A 107 21.55 29.96 3.39
CA THR A 107 22.75 30.47 2.72
C THR A 107 22.56 30.75 1.23
N LYS A 108 21.43 30.35 0.63
CA LYS A 108 21.04 30.72 -0.74
C LYS A 108 19.97 31.81 -0.70
N SER A 109 20.14 32.83 -1.52
CA SER A 109 19.28 34.03 -1.60
C SER A 109 17.84 33.78 -2.03
N VAL A 110 17.48 32.53 -2.37
CA VAL A 110 16.11 32.10 -2.64
C VAL A 110 15.84 30.84 -1.82
N PRO A 111 14.91 30.86 -0.84
CA PRO A 111 14.52 29.66 -0.13
C PRO A 111 13.82 28.71 -1.11
N MET A 112 14.51 27.63 -1.48
CA MET A 112 13.90 26.54 -2.24
C MET A 112 13.29 25.58 -1.22
N VAL A 113 11.97 25.54 -1.16
CA VAL A 113 11.22 24.56 -0.37
C VAL A 113 11.23 23.26 -1.15
N ASP A 114 11.96 22.27 -0.66
CA ASP A 114 11.99 20.93 -1.25
C ASP A 114 11.05 20.01 -0.45
N TRP A 115 10.60 18.92 -1.06
CA TRP A 115 9.70 17.97 -0.39
C TRP A 115 10.14 16.53 -0.65
N ARG A 116 9.81 15.63 0.28
CA ARG A 116 10.14 14.21 0.15
C ARG A 116 9.13 13.34 0.90
N PHE A 117 8.86 12.16 0.36
CA PHE A 117 8.22 11.09 1.11
C PHE A 117 9.28 10.27 1.85
N THR A 118 9.12 10.13 3.15
CA THR A 118 10.09 9.45 4.03
C THR A 118 9.39 8.37 4.84
N PRO A 119 10.07 7.28 5.25
CA PRO A 119 9.47 6.25 6.09
C PRO A 119 8.87 6.81 7.38
N LEU A 120 7.76 6.22 7.86
CA LEU A 120 7.12 6.63 9.11
C LEU A 120 7.96 6.34 10.36
N ASP A 121 8.93 5.46 10.29
CA ASP A 121 9.86 5.16 11.38
C ASP A 121 11.15 6.00 11.32
N SER A 122 11.28 6.87 10.31
CA SER A 122 12.45 7.74 10.16
C SER A 122 12.59 8.69 11.37
N LEU A 123 13.82 8.74 11.89
CA LEU A 123 14.23 9.64 12.99
C LEU A 123 14.24 11.12 12.58
N VAL A 124 14.06 11.43 11.29
CA VAL A 124 14.01 12.81 10.81
C VAL A 124 12.72 13.47 11.31
N GLU A 125 12.86 14.41 12.26
CA GLU A 125 11.73 15.21 12.75
C GLU A 125 11.05 15.93 11.58
N SER A 126 9.74 15.74 11.47
CA SER A 126 8.92 16.35 10.44
C SER A 126 7.68 16.91 11.10
N GLU A 127 7.56 18.24 11.14
CA GLU A 127 6.42 19.01 11.64
C GLU A 127 5.20 18.93 10.68
N SER A 128 5.05 17.78 10.02
CA SER A 128 4.09 17.59 8.95
C SER A 128 2.73 17.21 9.52
N ARG A 129 1.74 18.09 9.34
CA ARG A 129 0.31 17.81 9.66
C ARG A 129 -0.36 16.89 8.62
N HIS A 130 0.41 16.39 7.67
CA HIS A 130 -0.09 15.54 6.61
C HIS A 130 -0.42 14.14 7.15
N PRO A 131 -1.49 13.51 6.66
CA PRO A 131 -1.87 12.19 7.13
C PRO A 131 -0.82 11.14 6.74
N PRO A 132 -0.72 10.04 7.50
CA PRO A 132 0.19 8.95 7.19
C PRO A 132 -0.20 8.24 5.89
N LEU A 133 0.81 7.89 5.11
CA LEU A 133 0.68 7.32 3.78
C LEU A 133 1.09 5.86 3.78
N PHE A 134 0.56 5.10 2.84
CA PHE A 134 0.95 3.71 2.61
C PHE A 134 1.09 3.48 1.11
N SER A 135 2.12 2.74 0.71
CA SER A 135 2.45 2.46 -0.69
C SER A 135 2.69 0.99 -0.93
N LEU A 136 2.19 0.50 -2.06
CA LEU A 136 2.52 -0.81 -2.61
C LEU A 136 3.06 -0.61 -4.03
N ILE A 137 4.20 -1.20 -4.35
CA ILE A 137 4.63 -1.40 -5.73
C ILE A 137 4.50 -2.87 -6.05
N VAL A 138 3.73 -3.17 -7.08
CA VAL A 138 3.48 -4.54 -7.55
C VAL A 138 3.89 -4.68 -9.01
N ARG A 139 4.44 -5.84 -9.36
CA ARG A 139 4.74 -6.19 -10.75
C ARG A 139 3.44 -6.50 -11.47
N ARG A 140 3.21 -5.85 -12.62
CA ARG A 140 2.10 -6.18 -13.51
C ARG A 140 2.23 -7.62 -14.00
N THR A 141 1.10 -8.28 -14.26
CA THR A 141 1.06 -9.65 -14.83
C THR A 141 2.06 -9.81 -15.99
N GLN A 142 2.62 -11.01 -16.15
CA GLN A 142 3.77 -11.32 -17.02
C GLN A 142 3.70 -10.82 -18.48
N LEU A 143 2.52 -10.42 -18.98
CA LEU A 143 2.29 -10.01 -20.36
C LEU A 143 2.71 -8.56 -20.67
N LEU A 144 2.83 -7.68 -19.67
CA LEU A 144 3.24 -6.29 -19.85
C LEU A 144 4.30 -5.92 -18.81
N PRO A 145 5.56 -5.65 -19.20
CA PRO A 145 6.60 -5.25 -18.26
C PRO A 145 6.25 -3.88 -17.67
N GLY A 146 6.13 -3.82 -16.35
CA GLY A 146 5.86 -2.58 -15.62
C GLY A 146 5.59 -2.84 -14.15
N ASP A 147 6.10 -1.96 -13.31
CA ASP A 147 5.75 -1.91 -11.89
C ASP A 147 4.66 -0.86 -11.69
N GLU A 148 3.68 -1.14 -10.84
CA GLU A 148 2.56 -0.26 -10.55
C GLU A 148 2.63 0.18 -9.08
N CYS A 149 2.76 1.48 -8.85
CA CYS A 149 2.71 2.09 -7.52
C CYS A 149 1.26 2.44 -7.16
N HIS A 150 0.75 1.84 -6.11
CA HIS A 150 -0.57 2.11 -5.54
C HIS A 150 -0.43 2.98 -4.30
N CYS A 151 -1.13 4.11 -4.30
CA CYS A 151 -0.96 5.15 -3.29
C CYS A 151 -2.19 5.22 -2.38
N PHE A 152 -1.96 5.20 -1.06
CA PHE A 152 -3.02 5.21 -0.05
C PHE A 152 -2.75 6.22 1.04
N ILE A 153 -3.82 6.79 1.60
CA ILE A 153 -3.79 7.50 2.88
C ILE A 153 -4.43 6.61 3.93
N THR A 154 -3.77 6.48 5.07
CA THR A 154 -4.27 5.73 6.22
C THR A 154 -4.79 6.68 7.29
N LYS A 155 -5.66 6.17 8.18
CA LYS A 155 -6.26 6.97 9.26
C LYS A 155 -5.22 7.48 10.27
N ASN A 156 -4.21 6.66 10.57
CA ASN A 156 -3.15 6.94 11.53
C ASN A 156 -1.92 6.07 11.24
N GLY A 157 -0.79 6.40 11.89
CA GLY A 157 0.48 5.71 11.66
C GLY A 157 0.42 4.23 12.05
N ASP A 158 -0.28 3.90 13.13
CA ASP A 158 -0.44 2.52 13.60
C ASP A 158 -1.12 1.62 12.55
N SER A 159 -2.09 2.17 11.81
CA SER A 159 -2.74 1.46 10.69
C SER A 159 -1.75 1.18 9.56
N ALA A 160 -0.95 2.18 9.18
CA ALA A 160 0.09 2.00 8.15
C ALA A 160 1.14 0.96 8.59
N PHE A 161 1.60 1.03 9.84
CA PHE A 161 2.55 0.04 10.38
C PHE A 161 1.96 -1.36 10.48
N SER A 162 0.70 -1.49 10.89
CA SER A 162 0.00 -2.78 10.96
C SER A 162 -0.10 -3.44 9.58
N LEU A 163 -0.36 -2.65 8.54
CA LEU A 163 -0.33 -3.14 7.15
C LEU A 163 1.06 -3.63 6.77
N ILE A 164 2.13 -2.85 7.01
CA ILE A 164 3.51 -3.26 6.71
C ILE A 164 3.87 -4.56 7.43
N GLN A 165 3.59 -4.65 8.73
CA GLN A 165 3.88 -5.84 9.53
C GLN A 165 3.13 -7.07 9.02
N ALA A 166 1.85 -6.92 8.68
CA ALA A 166 1.07 -8.02 8.13
C ALA A 166 1.61 -8.47 6.77
N VAL A 167 1.85 -7.55 5.84
CA VAL A 167 2.38 -7.87 4.50
C VAL A 167 3.77 -8.51 4.60
N SER A 168 4.64 -8.00 5.48
CA SER A 168 5.97 -8.58 5.73
C SER A 168 5.89 -10.01 6.27
N ARG A 169 4.97 -10.28 7.23
CA ARG A 169 4.73 -11.64 7.75
C ARG A 169 4.21 -12.59 6.67
N VAL A 170 3.28 -12.13 5.84
CA VAL A 170 2.75 -12.92 4.73
C VAL A 170 3.85 -13.27 3.75
N TYR A 171 4.68 -12.28 3.37
CA TYR A 171 5.81 -12.52 2.48
C TYR A 171 6.83 -13.51 3.07
N ALA A 172 7.14 -13.41 4.37
CA ALA A 172 8.07 -14.32 5.04
C ALA A 172 7.57 -15.78 5.09
N ASN A 173 6.26 -16.00 5.00
CA ASN A 173 5.64 -17.33 5.01
C ASN A 173 5.47 -17.93 3.60
N ILE A 174 5.87 -17.23 2.55
CA ILE A 174 5.84 -17.78 1.19
C ILE A 174 6.79 -18.98 1.10
N ASN A 175 6.32 -20.08 0.53
CA ASN A 175 7.15 -21.25 0.25
C ASN A 175 8.38 -20.84 -0.59
N PRO A 176 9.61 -21.29 -0.25
CA PRO A 176 10.83 -20.93 -0.99
C PRO A 176 10.81 -21.29 -2.49
N GLY A 177 9.91 -22.18 -2.91
CA GLY A 177 9.69 -22.55 -4.31
C GLY A 177 8.73 -21.64 -5.09
N ALA A 178 8.04 -20.70 -4.44
CA ALA A 178 7.24 -19.70 -5.12
C ALA A 178 8.17 -18.61 -5.68
N GLN A 179 8.26 -18.54 -7.01
CA GLN A 179 9.14 -17.60 -7.69
C GLN A 179 8.62 -16.17 -7.54
N CYS A 180 9.15 -15.44 -6.57
CA CYS A 180 9.09 -13.98 -6.56
C CYS A 180 10.12 -13.45 -7.55
N LEU A 181 9.75 -12.46 -8.36
CA LEU A 181 10.67 -11.88 -9.36
C LEU A 181 11.80 -11.08 -8.70
N LYS A 182 11.53 -10.46 -7.54
CA LYS A 182 12.50 -9.73 -6.70
C LYS A 182 12.08 -9.85 -5.24
N SER A 183 13.04 -9.79 -4.32
CA SER A 183 12.76 -9.64 -2.89
C SER A 183 12.16 -8.26 -2.62
N PRO A 184 10.97 -8.15 -2.02
CA PRO A 184 10.36 -6.88 -1.70
C PRO A 184 11.14 -6.13 -0.63
N ILE A 185 11.12 -4.81 -0.74
CA ILE A 185 11.69 -3.92 0.27
C ILE A 185 10.55 -3.39 1.15
N PHE A 186 10.78 -3.38 2.46
CA PHE A 186 9.83 -2.92 3.48
C PHE A 186 10.41 -1.71 4.22
N TYR A 187 9.61 -0.64 4.35
CA TYR A 187 9.92 0.58 5.11
C TYR A 187 8.73 1.04 5.97
#